data_AF-A0A352YUX3-F1
#
_entry.id   AF-A0A352YUX3-F1
#
_cell.length_a   1.000
_cell.length_b   1.000
_cell.length_c   1.000
_cell.angle_alpha   90.00
_cell.angle_beta   90.00
_cell.angle_gamma   90.00
#
_symmetry.space_group_name_H-M   'P 1'
#
loop_
_entity.id
_entity.type
_entity.pdbx_description
1 polymer ?
#
loop_
_entity_poly.entity_id
_entity_poly.type
_entity_poly.pdbx_seq_one_letter_code
_entity_poly.pdbx_strand_id
1 'polypeptide(L)'
;MKGRLFIIALFIVFSGCAVKRVPDFAKIPEKPGTYPRFTSRDSLKGGLDEDRAGYDVTFYDLDLILDPVRKRLGGTVDIHFRAVSGLSALRIDLYENLRITGMKLSGDEVSWTRNDRAVYVSPPHPLMPGHV
;
A
#
# COMPACT_ATOMS: atom_id res chain seq x y z
N MET A 1 -11.39 -64.57 31.29
CA MET A 1 -11.96 -63.58 30.33
C MET A 1 -12.22 -62.18 30.90
N LYS A 2 -12.11 -61.93 32.22
CA LYS A 2 -12.35 -60.60 32.83
C LYS A 2 -11.16 -59.62 32.72
N GLY A 3 -9.91 -60.12 32.64
CA GLY A 3 -8.71 -59.27 32.54
C GLY A 3 -8.44 -58.66 31.16
N ARG A 4 -8.91 -59.28 30.07
CA ARG A 4 -8.75 -58.73 28.71
C ARG A 4 -9.73 -57.59 28.41
N LEU A 5 -10.91 -57.60 29.05
CA LEU A 5 -11.91 -56.53 28.90
C LEU A 5 -11.46 -55.22 29.57
N PHE A 6 -10.70 -55.31 30.67
CA PHE A 6 -10.19 -54.15 31.40
C PHE A 6 -9.04 -53.43 30.65
N ILE A 7 -8.20 -54.19 29.94
CA ILE A 7 -7.10 -53.63 29.13
C ILE A 7 -7.65 -52.90 27.89
N ILE A 8 -8.73 -53.41 27.28
CA ILE A 8 -9.38 -52.76 26.13
C ILE A 8 -10.08 -51.46 26.56
N ALA A 9 -10.72 -51.44 27.73
CA ALA A 9 -11.34 -50.22 28.27
C ALA A 9 -10.31 -49.13 28.61
N LEU A 10 -9.11 -49.50 29.07
CA LEU A 10 -8.03 -48.55 29.37
C LEU A 10 -7.42 -47.93 28.08
N PHE A 11 -7.37 -48.68 26.99
CA PHE A 11 -6.92 -48.19 25.68
C PHE A 11 -7.90 -47.21 25.01
N ILE A 12 -9.21 -47.37 25.23
CA ILE A 12 -10.24 -46.47 24.70
C ILE A 12 -10.19 -45.10 25.39
N VAL A 13 -9.80 -45.05 26.67
CA VAL A 13 -9.61 -43.78 27.40
C VAL A 13 -8.34 -43.06 26.96
N PHE A 14 -7.28 -43.78 26.57
CA PHE A 14 -6.02 -43.18 26.07
C PHE A 14 -6.02 -42.83 24.57
N SER A 15 -6.89 -43.44 23.76
CA SER A 15 -7.00 -43.16 22.31
C SER A 15 -8.01 -42.05 21.98
N GLY A 16 -8.65 -41.46 22.98
CA GLY A 16 -9.55 -40.32 22.78
C GLY A 16 -8.78 -39.05 22.46
N CYS A 17 -8.53 -38.77 21.18
CA CYS A 17 -8.02 -37.47 20.69
C CYS A 17 -9.00 -36.28 20.90
N ALA A 18 -9.92 -36.36 21.85
CA ALA A 18 -11.04 -35.43 21.97
C ALA A 18 -10.84 -34.30 23.00
N VAL A 19 -9.69 -34.18 23.66
CA VAL A 19 -9.48 -33.14 24.69
C VAL A 19 -8.14 -32.41 24.51
N LYS A 20 -7.94 -31.75 23.36
CA LYS A 20 -7.10 -30.54 23.22
C LYS A 20 -7.54 -29.69 22.03
N ARG A 21 -8.83 -29.34 21.93
CA ARG A 21 -9.21 -28.08 21.26
C ARG A 21 -9.26 -27.01 22.33
N VAL A 22 -8.08 -26.53 22.75
CA VAL A 22 -8.01 -25.14 23.20
C VAL A 22 -8.09 -24.35 21.90
N PRO A 23 -9.14 -23.56 21.65
CA PRO A 23 -9.04 -22.57 20.59
C PRO A 23 -7.86 -21.70 21.01
N ASP A 24 -6.75 -21.76 20.25
CA ASP A 24 -5.64 -20.84 20.36
C ASP A 24 -6.16 -19.46 19.92
N PHE A 25 -7.06 -18.89 20.71
CA PHE A 25 -7.27 -17.46 20.73
C PHE A 25 -5.90 -16.90 21.08
N ALA A 26 -5.30 -16.20 20.12
CA ALA A 26 -3.98 -15.60 20.27
C ALA A 26 -3.84 -15.04 21.68
N LYS A 27 -2.85 -15.52 22.44
CA LYS A 27 -2.61 -15.05 23.81
C LYS A 27 -2.47 -13.53 23.76
N ILE A 28 -3.34 -12.83 24.49
CA ILE A 28 -3.25 -11.37 24.60
C ILE A 28 -1.89 -11.08 25.25
N PRO A 29 -1.01 -10.29 24.61
CA PRO A 29 0.30 -10.02 25.17
C PRO A 29 0.15 -9.25 26.49
N GLU A 30 0.83 -9.70 27.55
CA GLU A 30 0.80 -9.06 28.87
C GLU A 30 1.42 -7.66 28.86
N LYS A 31 2.25 -7.37 27.86
CA LYS A 31 2.91 -6.08 27.69
C LYS A 31 2.51 -5.49 26.34
N PRO A 32 2.19 -4.18 26.28
CA PRO A 32 1.99 -3.51 25.02
C PRO A 32 3.24 -3.67 24.15
N GLY A 33 3.04 -3.94 22.85
CA GLY A 33 4.13 -3.93 21.89
C GLY A 33 4.75 -2.53 21.80
N THR A 34 6.03 -2.46 21.44
CA THR A 34 6.68 -1.18 21.15
C THR A 34 6.26 -0.74 19.75
N TYR A 35 5.71 0.47 19.63
CA TYR A 35 5.45 1.06 18.31
C TYR A 35 6.78 1.34 17.59
N PRO A 36 6.90 1.00 16.30
CA PRO A 36 8.10 1.31 15.54
C PRO A 36 8.30 2.84 15.49
N ARG A 37 9.55 3.27 15.49
CA ARG A 37 9.88 4.69 15.29
C ARG A 37 9.59 5.03 13.84
N PHE A 38 8.75 6.04 13.62
CA PHE A 38 8.34 6.46 12.28
C PHE A 38 9.56 6.99 11.51
N THR A 39 9.81 6.43 10.33
CA THR A 39 10.86 6.93 9.43
C THR A 39 10.28 7.94 8.45
N SER A 40 11.14 8.76 7.83
CA SER A 40 10.70 9.67 6.75
C SER A 40 10.02 8.90 5.61
N ARG A 41 10.48 7.67 5.33
CA ARG A 41 9.87 6.77 4.35
C ARG A 41 8.43 6.38 4.75
N ASP A 42 8.16 6.18 6.03
CA ASP A 42 6.81 5.88 6.51
C ASP A 42 5.89 7.10 6.40
N SER A 43 6.42 8.31 6.63
CA SER A 43 5.69 9.57 6.41
C SER A 43 5.32 9.76 4.95
N LEU A 44 6.22 9.45 4.00
CA LEU A 44 5.90 9.60 2.57
C LEU A 44 4.84 8.62 2.09
N LYS A 45 4.74 7.42 2.68
CA LYS A 45 3.74 6.41 2.28
C LYS A 45 2.30 6.77 2.64
N GLY A 46 2.10 7.44 3.78
CA GLY A 46 0.76 7.64 4.35
C GLY A 46 0.42 9.07 4.75
N GLY A 47 1.40 9.98 4.71
CA GLY A 47 1.19 11.39 4.99
C GLY A 47 0.32 12.05 3.92
N LEU A 48 -0.58 12.93 4.37
CA LEU A 48 -1.40 13.77 3.51
C LEU A 48 -1.00 15.22 3.78
N ASP A 49 0.00 15.70 3.05
CA ASP A 49 0.50 17.07 3.05
C ASP A 49 -0.16 17.90 1.95
N GLU A 50 0.14 19.20 1.91
CA GLU A 50 -0.45 20.15 0.95
C GLU A 50 -0.26 19.68 -0.50
N ASP A 51 0.94 19.20 -0.85
CA ASP A 51 1.26 18.71 -2.19
C ASP A 51 0.45 17.48 -2.63
N ARG A 52 -0.29 16.81 -1.73
CA ARG A 52 -1.24 15.73 -2.04
C ARG A 52 -2.70 16.12 -1.82
N ALA A 53 -2.97 16.84 -0.74
CA ALA A 53 -4.32 17.22 -0.34
C ALA A 53 -4.87 18.37 -1.20
N GLY A 54 -3.98 19.15 -1.82
CA GLY A 54 -4.32 20.35 -2.55
C GLY A 54 -4.87 20.10 -3.95
N TYR A 55 -5.06 18.85 -4.36
CA TYR A 55 -5.75 18.52 -5.61
C TYR A 55 -6.68 17.31 -5.45
N ASP A 56 -7.78 17.34 -6.19
CA ASP A 56 -8.78 16.29 -6.26
C ASP A 56 -8.65 15.57 -7.60
N VAL A 57 -8.36 14.27 -7.59
CA VAL A 57 -8.26 13.47 -8.80
C VAL A 57 -9.64 13.01 -9.22
N THR A 58 -10.01 13.34 -10.45
CA THR A 58 -11.34 13.05 -11.00
C THR A 58 -11.34 11.83 -11.90
N PHE A 59 -10.24 11.56 -12.61
CA PHE A 59 -10.13 10.44 -13.53
C PHE A 59 -8.68 10.02 -13.78
N TYR A 60 -8.48 8.72 -14.03
CA TYR A 60 -7.22 8.16 -14.53
C TYR A 60 -7.51 7.46 -15.85
N ASP A 61 -6.85 7.89 -16.92
CA ASP A 61 -6.77 7.11 -18.15
C ASP A 61 -5.50 6.25 -18.11
N LEU A 62 -5.65 4.93 -18.25
CA LEU A 62 -4.59 3.96 -18.07
C LEU A 62 -4.39 3.17 -19.37
N ASP A 63 -3.35 3.49 -20.13
CA ASP A 63 -2.90 2.67 -21.25
C ASP A 63 -1.76 1.76 -20.75
N LEU A 64 -2.07 0.50 -20.47
CA LEU A 64 -1.19 -0.43 -19.80
C LEU A 64 -0.66 -1.53 -20.73
N ILE A 65 0.65 -1.74 -20.68
CA ILE A 65 1.34 -2.87 -21.30
C ILE A 65 1.67 -3.88 -20.21
N LEU A 66 1.06 -5.07 -20.29
CA LEU A 66 1.21 -6.15 -19.31
C LEU A 66 1.93 -7.35 -19.93
N ASP A 67 3.03 -7.79 -19.30
CA ASP A 67 3.69 -9.06 -19.57
C ASP A 67 3.76 -9.89 -18.27
N PRO A 68 2.73 -10.72 -17.99
CA PRO A 68 2.68 -11.51 -16.75
C PRO A 68 3.79 -12.57 -16.66
N VAL A 69 4.22 -13.13 -17.80
CA VAL A 69 5.25 -14.18 -17.84
C VAL A 69 6.59 -13.62 -17.39
N ARG A 70 6.96 -12.44 -17.91
CA ARG A 70 8.18 -11.74 -17.52
C ARG A 70 8.01 -10.82 -16.32
N LYS A 71 6.79 -10.74 -15.77
CA LYS A 71 6.40 -9.85 -14.65
C LYS A 71 6.74 -8.38 -14.92
N ARG A 72 6.42 -7.89 -16.12
CA ARG A 72 6.65 -6.50 -16.52
C ARG A 72 5.32 -5.75 -16.66
N LEU A 73 5.37 -4.48 -16.26
CA LEU A 73 4.32 -3.49 -16.41
C LEU A 73 4.96 -2.24 -17.01
N GLY A 74 4.30 -1.64 -17.99
CA GLY A 74 4.65 -0.34 -18.56
C GLY A 74 3.40 0.33 -19.13
N GLY A 75 3.58 1.48 -19.78
CA GLY A 75 2.48 2.24 -20.38
C GLY A 75 2.47 3.69 -19.96
N THR A 76 1.32 4.34 -20.12
CA THR A 76 1.09 5.75 -19.78
C THR A 76 -0.13 5.89 -18.88
N VAL A 77 -0.10 6.94 -18.06
CA VAL A 77 -1.20 7.31 -17.17
C VAL A 77 -1.47 8.79 -17.35
N ASP A 78 -2.67 9.13 -17.82
CA ASP A 78 -3.16 10.50 -17.80
C ASP A 78 -4.00 10.71 -16.54
N ILE A 79 -3.58 11.67 -15.73
CA ILE A 79 -4.22 11.99 -14.44
C ILE A 79 -5.02 13.27 -14.63
N HIS A 80 -6.34 13.17 -14.57
CA HIS A 80 -7.22 14.33 -14.56
C HIS A 80 -7.49 14.72 -13.12
N PHE A 81 -7.22 15.97 -12.78
CA PHE A 81 -7.43 16.47 -11.43
C PHE A 81 -7.89 17.93 -11.45
N ARG A 82 -8.30 18.41 -10.29
CA ARG A 82 -8.61 19.82 -10.03
C ARG A 82 -7.81 20.28 -8.83
N ALA A 83 -7.08 21.38 -8.97
CA ALA A 83 -6.49 22.01 -7.79
C ALA A 83 -7.62 22.53 -6.85
N VAL A 84 -7.54 22.19 -5.57
CA VAL A 84 -8.44 22.67 -4.51
C VAL A 84 -7.78 23.75 -3.62
N SER A 85 -6.45 23.85 -3.66
CA SER A 85 -5.66 24.92 -3.06
C SER A 85 -4.62 25.44 -4.05
N GLY A 86 -3.94 26.54 -3.71
CA GLY A 86 -2.74 26.97 -4.43
C GLY A 86 -1.64 25.92 -4.28
N LEU A 87 -1.05 25.45 -5.38
CA LEU A 87 -0.04 24.40 -5.37
C LEU A 87 1.21 24.79 -6.17
N SER A 88 2.37 24.74 -5.52
CA SER A 88 3.67 24.91 -6.16
C SER A 88 4.31 23.57 -6.55
N ALA A 89 3.77 22.46 -6.06
CA ALA A 89 4.16 21.10 -6.42
C ALA A 89 2.97 20.15 -6.34
N LEU A 90 3.04 19.05 -7.09
CA LEU A 90 2.11 17.92 -6.97
C LEU A 90 2.92 16.70 -6.53
N ARG A 91 2.45 15.96 -5.52
CA ARG A 91 3.08 14.73 -5.08
C ARG A 91 2.27 13.50 -5.49
N ILE A 92 2.82 12.74 -6.42
CA ILE A 92 2.26 11.47 -6.92
C ILE A 92 3.01 10.30 -6.29
N ASP A 93 2.30 9.29 -5.82
CA ASP A 93 2.90 8.05 -5.34
C ASP A 93 3.13 7.06 -6.49
N LEU A 94 4.39 6.70 -6.71
CA LEU A 94 4.80 5.71 -7.71
C LEU A 94 5.94 4.87 -7.16
N TYR A 95 5.81 3.54 -7.19
CA TYR A 95 6.87 2.65 -6.70
C TYR A 95 8.23 2.90 -7.39
N GLU A 96 9.33 2.74 -6.64
CA GLU A 96 10.70 3.02 -7.12
C GLU A 96 11.14 2.18 -8.32
N ASN A 97 10.59 0.97 -8.48
CA ASN A 97 10.88 0.09 -9.60
C ASN A 97 10.12 0.47 -10.89
N LEU A 98 9.20 1.43 -10.82
CA LEU A 98 8.49 1.99 -11.97
C LEU A 98 9.19 3.28 -12.42
N ARG A 99 9.93 3.18 -13.51
CA ARG A 99 10.72 4.28 -14.07
C ARG A 99 9.83 5.20 -14.91
N ILE A 100 9.91 6.50 -14.66
CA ILE A 100 9.27 7.53 -15.48
C ILE A 100 10.21 7.87 -16.64
N THR A 101 9.71 7.80 -17.88
CA THR A 101 10.45 8.16 -19.09
C THR A 101 10.12 9.55 -19.61
N GLY A 102 8.99 10.12 -19.19
CA GLY A 102 8.53 11.45 -19.54
C GLY A 102 7.34 11.86 -18.67
N MET A 103 7.13 13.15 -18.54
CA MET A 103 6.01 13.72 -17.80
C MET A 103 5.60 15.05 -18.43
N LYS A 104 4.30 15.26 -18.54
CA LYS A 104 3.73 16.48 -19.07
C LYS A 104 2.62 16.98 -18.16
N LEU A 105 2.42 18.28 -18.15
CA LEU A 105 1.29 18.95 -17.52
C LEU A 105 0.65 19.86 -18.56
N SER A 106 -0.62 19.63 -18.87
CA SER A 106 -1.37 20.42 -19.87
C SER A 106 -0.70 20.51 -21.25
N GLY A 107 0.07 19.47 -21.62
CA GLY A 107 0.76 19.34 -22.90
C GLY A 107 2.25 19.70 -22.88
N ASP A 108 2.69 20.46 -21.88
CA ASP A 108 4.08 20.91 -21.76
C ASP A 108 4.91 19.97 -20.91
N GLU A 109 6.19 19.79 -21.26
CA GLU A 109 7.12 19.02 -20.42
C GLU A 109 7.36 19.73 -19.09
N VAL A 110 7.37 18.95 -18.01
CA VAL A 110 7.57 19.47 -16.65
C VAL A 110 8.70 18.74 -15.95
N SER A 111 9.46 19.49 -15.15
CA SER A 111 10.46 18.89 -14.27
C SER A 111 9.78 18.18 -13.11
N TRP A 112 10.41 17.11 -12.64
CA TRP A 112 10.00 16.40 -11.46
C TRP A 112 11.22 15.88 -10.70
N THR A 113 11.04 15.66 -9.40
CA THR A 113 12.02 14.99 -8.55
C THR A 113 11.38 13.80 -7.87
N ARG A 114 12.20 12.85 -7.42
CA ARG A 114 11.72 11.65 -6.74
C ARG A 114 12.45 11.46 -5.42
N ASN A 115 11.68 11.18 -4.38
CA ASN A 115 12.16 10.71 -3.10
C ASN A 115 11.42 9.41 -2.75
N ASP A 116 12.10 8.28 -2.88
CA ASP A 116 11.51 6.94 -2.74
C ASP A 116 10.30 6.76 -3.67
N ARG A 117 9.09 6.74 -3.10
CA ARG A 117 7.83 6.55 -3.82
C ARG A 117 7.13 7.86 -4.14
N ALA A 118 7.55 8.96 -3.52
CA ALA A 118 7.00 10.28 -3.78
C ALA A 118 7.67 10.89 -5.00
N VAL A 119 6.87 11.22 -6.01
CA VAL A 119 7.27 11.96 -7.20
C VAL A 119 6.68 13.35 -7.10
N TYR A 120 7.54 14.35 -6.98
CA TYR A 120 7.17 15.76 -6.91
C TYR A 120 7.25 16.37 -8.30
N VAL A 121 6.12 16.72 -8.87
CA VAL A 121 6.00 17.47 -10.13
C VAL A 121 6.12 18.94 -9.82
N SER A 122 6.87 19.68 -10.63
CA SER A 122 7.02 21.13 -10.51
C SER A 122 6.31 21.82 -11.68
N PRO A 123 5.06 22.30 -11.49
CA PRO A 123 4.37 23.11 -12.47
C PRO A 123 5.19 24.36 -12.84
N PRO A 124 5.13 24.85 -14.09
CA PRO A 124 5.84 26.05 -14.50
C PRO A 124 5.33 27.32 -13.78
N HIS A 125 4.06 27.31 -13.38
CA HIS A 125 3.43 28.33 -12.54
C HIS A 125 2.58 27.64 -11.47
N PRO A 126 2.42 28.24 -10.28
CA PRO A 126 1.57 27.66 -9.24
C PRO A 126 0.15 27.40 -9.76
N LEU A 127 -0.37 26.21 -9.47
CA LEU A 127 -1.74 25.83 -9.83
C LEU A 127 -2.70 26.55 -8.89
N MET A 128 -3.74 27.14 -9.45
CA MET A 128 -4.75 27.88 -8.70
C MET A 128 -6.01 27.04 -8.51
N PRO A 129 -6.74 27.19 -7.40
CA PRO A 129 -7.99 26.48 -7.19
C PRO A 129 -8.94 26.61 -8.39
N GLY A 130 -9.53 25.50 -8.80
CA GLY A 130 -10.49 25.46 -9.92
C GLY A 130 -9.89 25.48 -11.32
N HIS A 131 -8.56 25.60 -11.47
CA HIS A 131 -7.86 25.34 -12.72
C HIS A 131 -7.41 23.87 -12.82
N VAL A 132 -7.32 23.40 -14.06
CA VAL A 132 -6.88 22.05 -14.49
C VAL A 132 -5.43 22.15 -14.95
#